data_AF-A0A381RMQ1-F1
#
_entry.id   AF-A0A381RMQ1-F1
#
_cell.length_a   1.000
_cell.length_b   1.000
_cell.length_c   1.000
_cell.angle_alpha   90.00
_cell.angle_beta   90.00
_cell.angle_gamma   90.00
#
_symmetry.space_group_name_H-M   'P 1'
#
loop_
_entity.id
_entity.type
_entity.pdbx_description
1 polymer ?
#
loop_
_entity_poly.entity_id
_entity_poly.type
_entity_poly.pdbx_seq_one_letter_code
_entity_poly.pdbx_strand_id
1 'polypeptide(L)'
;VPTKSSQFENWPLALVGASSLLGTEVKDQLAASGVPRDMVSLFDMKEVAGVLTEYGDEARVLAETVSENLLTHKLICFCNDPAKATESLDVILSSGKLGIDCTQAWSDDPRTFAWIPGVSTPPTMSDQRAIVIPSAACLMLGTTLAALGRLGKQASATIFLPASDLGEAGLQELSQQSIAVLNLEAVDS
;
A
#
# COMPACT_ATOMS: atom_id res chain seq x y z
N VAL A 1 -21.32 11.55 -28.16
CA VAL A 1 -21.15 10.60 -27.04
C VAL A 1 -19.81 10.89 -26.43
N PRO A 2 -19.70 11.41 -25.19
CA PRO A 2 -18.40 11.58 -24.57
C PRO A 2 -17.86 10.19 -24.21
N THR A 3 -16.67 9.90 -24.70
CA THR A 3 -15.86 8.74 -24.41
C THR A 3 -15.58 8.66 -22.90
N LYS A 4 -15.50 7.45 -22.33
CA LYS A 4 -15.22 7.14 -20.92
C LYS A 4 -13.81 7.56 -20.45
N SER A 5 -13.34 8.75 -20.81
CA SER A 5 -11.99 9.24 -20.52
C SER A 5 -11.93 10.27 -19.38
N SER A 6 -13.01 10.46 -18.60
CA SER A 6 -13.08 11.48 -17.54
C SER A 6 -13.12 10.94 -16.10
N GLN A 7 -12.84 9.65 -15.85
CA GLN A 7 -12.99 9.09 -14.49
C GLN A 7 -11.76 9.28 -13.59
N PHE A 8 -10.61 9.59 -14.14
CA PHE A 8 -9.46 10.05 -13.37
C PHE A 8 -9.35 11.55 -13.58
N GLU A 9 -9.90 12.35 -12.66
CA GLU A 9 -9.44 13.73 -12.51
C GLU A 9 -7.91 13.70 -12.38
N ASN A 10 -7.21 14.63 -13.03
CA ASN A 10 -5.75 14.69 -13.15
C ASN A 10 -5.05 14.71 -11.76
N TRP A 11 -4.89 13.55 -11.13
CA TRP A 11 -4.35 13.34 -9.80
C TRP A 11 -3.09 12.48 -9.89
N PRO A 12 -1.92 13.09 -10.16
CA PRO A 12 -0.66 12.38 -10.25
C PRO A 12 -0.35 11.71 -8.90
N LEU A 13 0.16 10.48 -8.97
CA LEU A 13 0.47 9.58 -7.86
C LEU A 13 1.98 9.38 -7.75
N ALA A 14 2.52 9.60 -6.55
CA ALA A 14 3.82 9.08 -6.15
C ALA A 14 3.64 7.73 -5.46
N LEU A 15 4.23 6.67 -6.01
CA LEU A 15 4.25 5.34 -5.41
C LEU A 15 5.62 5.09 -4.77
N VAL A 16 5.68 5.05 -3.44
CA VAL A 16 6.90 4.88 -2.64
C VAL A 16 7.08 3.42 -2.23
N GLY A 17 8.28 2.88 -2.43
CA GLY A 17 8.58 1.46 -2.26
C GLY A 17 8.15 0.65 -3.48
N ALA A 18 8.25 1.21 -4.68
CA ALA A 18 7.75 0.62 -5.92
C ALA A 18 8.45 -0.70 -6.32
N SER A 19 9.63 -1.01 -5.75
CA SER A 19 10.33 -2.29 -5.94
C SER A 19 10.00 -3.36 -4.90
N SER A 20 9.27 -3.01 -3.85
CA SER A 20 8.82 -3.98 -2.84
C SER A 20 7.78 -4.96 -3.41
N LEU A 21 7.53 -6.05 -2.69
CA LEU A 21 6.50 -7.03 -3.07
C LEU A 21 5.12 -6.35 -3.22
N LEU A 22 4.70 -5.57 -2.22
CA LEU A 22 3.43 -4.85 -2.25
C LEU A 22 3.44 -3.72 -3.29
N GLY A 23 4.53 -2.97 -3.39
CA GLY A 23 4.67 -1.90 -4.38
C GLY A 23 4.60 -2.40 -5.82
N THR A 24 5.17 -3.58 -6.09
CA THR A 24 5.09 -4.25 -7.39
C THR A 24 3.65 -4.63 -7.71
N GLU A 25 2.94 -5.27 -6.78
CA GLU A 25 1.53 -5.63 -6.98
C GLU A 25 0.65 -4.38 -7.20
N VAL A 26 0.83 -3.32 -6.40
CA VAL A 26 0.09 -2.07 -6.58
C VAL A 26 0.38 -1.44 -7.94
N LYS A 27 1.65 -1.39 -8.35
CA LYS A 27 2.07 -0.88 -9.65
C LYS A 27 1.43 -1.66 -10.80
N ASP A 28 1.41 -2.98 -10.72
CA ASP A 28 0.87 -3.86 -11.76
C ASP A 28 -0.66 -3.75 -11.83
N GLN A 29 -1.35 -3.66 -10.69
CA GLN A 29 -2.80 -3.43 -10.65
C GLN A 29 -3.19 -2.06 -11.20
N LEU A 30 -2.40 -1.01 -10.94
CA LEU A 30 -2.63 0.31 -11.54
C LEU A 30 -2.51 0.25 -13.07
N ALA A 31 -1.48 -0.43 -13.59
CA ALA A 31 -1.28 -0.61 -15.01
C ALA A 31 -2.41 -1.43 -15.65
N ALA A 32 -2.77 -2.57 -15.05
CA ALA A 32 -3.87 -3.43 -15.50
C ALA A 32 -5.23 -2.71 -15.48
N SER A 33 -5.42 -1.76 -14.56
CA SER A 33 -6.61 -0.91 -14.46
C SER A 33 -6.65 0.23 -15.48
N GLY A 34 -5.60 0.37 -16.31
CA GLY A 34 -5.51 1.40 -17.35
C GLY A 34 -5.13 2.78 -16.83
N VAL A 35 -4.54 2.89 -15.63
CA VAL A 35 -4.00 4.16 -15.15
C VAL A 35 -2.82 4.55 -16.05
N PRO A 36 -2.82 5.76 -16.65
CA PRO A 36 -1.74 6.14 -17.55
C PRO A 36 -0.41 6.19 -16.78
N ARG A 37 0.65 5.61 -17.35
CA ARG A 37 1.98 5.60 -16.75
C ARG A 37 2.47 7.00 -16.35
N ASP A 38 2.14 8.03 -17.12
CA ASP A 38 2.62 9.40 -16.88
C ASP A 38 1.94 10.05 -15.67
N MET A 39 0.88 9.41 -15.14
CA MET A 39 0.22 9.78 -13.89
C MET A 39 0.87 9.12 -12.67
N VAL A 40 1.77 8.15 -12.84
CA VAL A 40 2.37 7.40 -11.74
C VAL A 40 3.88 7.57 -11.78
N SER A 41 4.44 8.17 -10.74
CA SER A 41 5.89 8.25 -10.51
C SER A 41 6.31 7.19 -9.50
N LEU A 42 7.36 6.45 -9.82
CA LEU A 42 7.85 5.33 -9.02
C LEU A 42 9.05 5.80 -8.19
N PHE A 43 8.92 5.68 -6.87
CA PHE A 43 9.92 6.09 -5.90
C PHE A 43 10.34 4.92 -5.03
N ASP A 44 11.61 4.92 -4.63
CA ASP A 44 12.13 3.93 -3.70
C ASP A 44 13.35 4.48 -2.92
N MET A 45 13.97 3.65 -2.10
CA MET A 45 15.19 3.98 -1.37
C MET A 45 16.35 4.26 -2.33
N LYS A 46 17.32 5.04 -1.86
CA LYS A 46 18.44 5.54 -2.68
C LYS A 46 19.24 4.40 -3.32
N GLU A 47 19.37 3.28 -2.62
CA GLU A 47 20.13 2.10 -3.02
C GLU A 47 19.63 1.47 -4.32
N VAL A 48 18.34 1.63 -4.63
CA VAL A 48 17.71 1.09 -5.84
C VAL A 48 17.24 2.20 -6.79
N ALA A 49 17.53 3.47 -6.51
CA ALA A 49 17.27 4.56 -7.43
C ALA A 49 18.10 4.39 -8.72
N GLY A 50 17.49 4.67 -9.87
CA GLY A 50 18.10 4.46 -11.18
C GLY A 50 17.95 3.04 -11.75
N VAL A 51 17.43 2.09 -10.97
CA VAL A 51 17.12 0.74 -11.46
C VAL A 51 15.95 0.80 -12.46
N LEU A 52 16.10 0.07 -13.57
CA LEU A 52 15.05 -0.12 -14.55
C LEU A 52 13.99 -1.08 -14.01
N THR A 53 12.73 -0.71 -14.21
CA THR A 53 11.56 -1.54 -13.93
C THR A 53 10.57 -1.38 -15.07
N GLU A 54 9.40 -2.01 -14.95
CA GLU A 54 8.33 -1.93 -15.93
C GLU A 54 7.06 -1.40 -15.28
N TYR A 55 6.20 -0.76 -16.07
CA TYR A 55 4.84 -0.40 -15.71
C TYR A 55 3.93 -0.83 -16.86
N GLY A 56 3.17 -1.90 -16.66
CA GLY A 56 2.63 -2.65 -17.79
C GLY A 56 3.77 -3.18 -18.66
N ASP A 57 3.68 -3.00 -19.98
CA ASP A 57 4.71 -3.46 -20.92
C ASP A 57 5.79 -2.41 -21.22
N GLU A 58 5.86 -1.32 -20.44
CA GLU A 58 6.76 -0.20 -20.71
C GLU A 58 7.83 0.01 -19.64
N ALA A 59 9.07 0.22 -20.10
CA ALA A 59 10.20 0.51 -19.22
C ALA A 59 10.02 1.83 -18.43
N ARG A 60 10.47 1.79 -17.18
CA ARG A 60 10.48 2.88 -16.19
C ARG A 60 11.75 2.85 -15.37
N VAL A 61 12.03 3.96 -14.69
CA VAL A 61 13.17 4.10 -13.77
C VAL A 61 12.64 4.46 -12.40
N LEU A 62 13.20 3.85 -11.35
CA LEU A 62 12.94 4.23 -9.97
C LEU A 62 13.66 5.53 -9.62
N ALA A 63 12.93 6.49 -9.04
CA ALA A 63 13.50 7.71 -8.48
C ALA A 63 13.79 7.53 -6.98
N GLU A 64 14.76 8.29 -6.45
CA GLU A 64 15.00 8.36 -5.01
C GLU A 64 13.83 9.05 -4.29
N THR A 65 13.41 8.49 -3.16
CA THR A 65 12.35 9.04 -2.32
C THR A 65 12.84 10.28 -1.58
N VAL A 66 12.60 11.45 -2.16
CA VAL A 66 12.87 12.77 -1.58
C VAL A 66 11.56 13.51 -1.38
N SER A 67 11.31 14.04 -0.17
CA SER A 67 10.02 14.65 0.20
C SER A 67 9.57 15.74 -0.78
N GLU A 68 10.48 16.58 -1.25
CA GLU A 68 10.19 17.65 -2.23
C GLU A 68 9.60 17.10 -3.53
N ASN A 69 10.09 15.95 -4.00
CA ASN A 69 9.60 15.30 -5.21
C ASN A 69 8.22 14.68 -4.99
N LEU A 70 7.96 14.09 -3.81
CA LEU A 70 6.66 13.51 -3.49
C LEU A 70 5.56 14.59 -3.53
N LEU A 71 5.83 15.78 -2.99
CA LEU A 71 4.86 16.88 -2.89
C LEU A 71 4.50 17.52 -4.24
N THR A 72 5.19 17.17 -5.33
CA THR A 72 4.75 17.54 -6.69
C THR A 72 3.50 16.76 -7.13
N HIS A 73 3.19 15.65 -6.45
CA HIS A 73 2.04 14.78 -6.73
C HIS A 73 0.83 15.19 -5.89
N LYS A 74 -0.38 14.75 -6.29
CA LYS A 74 -1.61 14.95 -5.50
C LYS A 74 -1.85 13.79 -4.54
N LEU A 75 -1.50 12.59 -4.98
CA LEU A 75 -1.59 11.35 -4.24
C LEU A 75 -0.18 10.86 -3.91
N ILE A 76 0.03 10.40 -2.68
CA ILE A 76 1.32 9.83 -2.23
C ILE A 76 1.00 8.53 -1.51
N CYS A 77 1.45 7.39 -2.06
CA CYS A 77 1.18 6.06 -1.54
C CYS A 77 2.47 5.39 -1.05
N PHE A 78 2.47 4.85 0.17
CA PHE A 78 3.62 4.16 0.77
C PHE A 78 3.37 2.65 0.87
N CYS A 79 4.28 1.83 0.33
CA CYS A 79 4.13 0.37 0.27
C CYS A 79 5.19 -0.45 1.03
N ASN A 80 6.28 0.13 1.53
CA ASN A 80 7.36 -0.65 2.18
C ASN A 80 8.19 0.08 3.26
N ASP A 81 8.05 1.41 3.38
CA ASP A 81 8.90 2.22 4.28
C ASP A 81 8.03 2.94 5.33
N PRO A 82 7.71 2.28 6.46
CA PRO A 82 6.87 2.86 7.52
C PRO A 82 7.53 4.04 8.23
N ALA A 83 8.87 4.06 8.29
CA ALA A 83 9.62 5.18 8.85
C ALA A 83 9.43 6.43 7.97
N LYS A 84 9.62 6.29 6.65
CA LYS A 84 9.40 7.37 5.70
C LYS A 84 7.94 7.81 5.65
N ALA A 85 6.99 6.88 5.73
CA ALA A 85 5.57 7.20 5.82
C ALA A 85 5.32 8.10 7.04
N THR A 86 5.79 7.69 8.23
CA THR A 86 5.68 8.49 9.47
C THR A 86 6.30 9.88 9.33
N GLU A 87 7.54 9.95 8.85
CA GLU A 87 8.27 11.22 8.65
C GLU A 87 7.56 12.17 7.68
N SER A 88 6.84 11.62 6.69
CA SER A 88 6.18 12.39 5.64
C SER A 88 4.78 12.88 6.01
N LEU A 89 4.17 12.35 7.08
CA LEU A 89 2.76 12.59 7.39
C LEU A 89 2.44 14.08 7.59
N ASP A 90 3.22 14.79 8.42
CA ASP A 90 2.98 16.20 8.72
C ASP A 90 3.09 17.11 7.49
N VAL A 91 4.09 16.85 6.63
CA VAL A 91 4.28 17.64 5.41
C VAL A 91 3.19 17.35 4.37
N ILE A 92 2.71 16.11 4.27
CA ILE A 92 1.59 15.73 3.39
C ILE A 92 0.30 16.44 3.82
N LEU A 93 -0.03 16.38 5.11
CA LEU A 93 -1.24 16.99 5.65
C LEU A 93 -1.22 18.52 5.49
N SER A 94 -0.10 19.18 5.82
CA SER A 94 0.04 20.65 5.74
C SER A 94 0.08 21.18 4.31
N SER A 95 0.59 20.41 3.35
CA SER A 95 0.62 20.77 1.91
C SER A 95 -0.69 20.48 1.18
N GLY A 96 -1.64 19.86 1.87
CA GLY A 96 -2.96 19.56 1.35
C GLY A 96 -3.02 18.43 0.32
N LYS A 97 -2.02 17.56 0.30
CA LYS A 97 -1.99 16.35 -0.53
C LYS A 97 -2.72 15.21 0.18
N LEU A 98 -3.10 14.17 -0.57
CA LEU A 98 -3.67 12.94 -0.01
C LEU A 98 -2.57 11.90 0.16
N GLY A 99 -2.30 11.53 1.41
CA GLY A 99 -1.47 10.39 1.76
C GLY A 99 -2.27 9.10 1.81
N ILE A 100 -1.69 8.01 1.32
CA ILE A 100 -2.20 6.64 1.41
C ILE A 100 -1.07 5.80 2.02
N ASP A 101 -1.33 5.17 3.16
CA ASP A 101 -0.36 4.34 3.86
C ASP A 101 -0.79 2.88 3.84
N CYS A 102 -0.06 2.05 3.11
CA CYS A 102 -0.23 0.60 3.11
C CYS A 102 0.72 -0.10 4.09
N THR A 103 1.63 0.64 4.74
CA THR A 103 2.58 0.14 5.74
C THR A 103 2.00 0.09 7.15
N GLN A 104 0.81 0.67 7.34
CA GLN A 104 0.10 0.78 8.62
C GLN A 104 0.81 1.65 9.67
N ALA A 105 1.85 2.40 9.28
CA ALA A 105 2.59 3.33 10.11
C ALA A 105 1.72 4.42 10.75
N TRP A 106 0.63 4.83 10.08
CA TRP A 106 -0.26 5.86 10.60
C TRP A 106 -1.48 5.33 11.37
N SER A 107 -1.57 4.02 11.63
CA SER A 107 -2.77 3.39 12.20
C SER A 107 -3.23 3.98 13.54
N ASP A 108 -2.29 4.45 14.36
CA ASP A 108 -2.57 5.04 15.67
C ASP A 108 -2.68 6.58 15.63
N ASP A 109 -2.46 7.22 14.48
CA ASP A 109 -2.54 8.67 14.36
C ASP A 109 -4.00 9.11 14.17
N PRO A 110 -4.54 9.97 15.08
CA PRO A 110 -5.94 10.35 15.09
C PRO A 110 -6.38 11.20 13.88
N ARG A 111 -5.42 11.71 13.09
CA ARG A 111 -5.67 12.50 11.88
C ARG A 111 -5.91 11.62 10.66
N THR A 112 -5.73 10.31 10.77
CA THR A 112 -5.89 9.38 9.66
C THR A 112 -7.24 8.66 9.68
N PHE A 113 -7.58 8.12 8.52
CA PHE A 113 -8.80 7.35 8.31
C PHE A 113 -8.46 5.95 7.83
N ALA A 114 -8.83 4.93 8.60
CA ALA A 114 -8.73 3.54 8.19
C ALA A 114 -9.84 3.21 7.17
N TRP A 115 -9.44 2.96 5.92
CA TRP A 115 -10.39 2.71 4.84
C TRP A 115 -10.59 1.22 4.58
N ILE A 116 -11.84 0.76 4.72
CA ILE A 116 -12.26 -0.60 4.38
C ILE A 116 -13.31 -0.47 3.26
N PRO A 117 -12.96 -0.83 2.01
CA PRO A 117 -13.89 -0.74 0.89
C PRO A 117 -15.22 -1.44 1.16
N GLY A 118 -16.33 -0.75 0.85
CA GLY A 118 -17.69 -1.27 1.07
C GLY A 118 -18.17 -1.26 2.53
N VAL A 119 -17.31 -0.89 3.49
CA VAL A 119 -17.64 -0.83 4.93
C VAL A 119 -17.55 0.60 5.45
N SER A 120 -16.44 1.28 5.18
CA SER A 120 -16.22 2.67 5.57
C SER A 120 -16.18 3.57 4.33
N THR A 121 -16.80 4.75 4.43
CA THR A 121 -16.77 5.74 3.36
C THR A 121 -15.65 6.73 3.65
N PRO A 122 -14.66 6.88 2.74
CA PRO A 122 -13.59 7.82 2.96
C PRO A 122 -14.14 9.26 3.00
N PRO A 123 -13.59 10.13 3.85
CA PRO A 123 -14.08 11.49 4.02
C PRO A 123 -13.98 12.28 2.71
N THR A 124 -14.99 13.10 2.41
CA THR A 124 -15.15 13.85 1.16
C THR A 124 -14.26 15.10 1.01
N MET A 125 -13.22 15.26 1.86
CA MET A 125 -12.26 16.39 2.00
C MET A 125 -12.82 17.58 2.81
N SER A 126 -12.35 17.86 4.05
CA SER A 126 -11.13 18.65 4.30
C SER A 126 -10.20 18.16 5.43
N ASP A 127 -10.66 17.30 6.35
CA ASP A 127 -9.97 17.16 7.65
C ASP A 127 -9.12 15.88 7.79
N GLN A 128 -9.28 14.91 6.89
CA GLN A 128 -8.50 13.66 6.91
C GLN A 128 -7.96 13.38 5.50
N ARG A 129 -6.76 13.90 5.26
CA ARG A 129 -6.01 13.68 4.01
C ARG A 129 -4.90 12.63 4.17
N ALA A 130 -5.08 11.73 5.11
CA ALA A 130 -4.23 10.57 5.31
C ALA A 130 -5.15 9.35 5.47
N ILE A 131 -5.05 8.41 4.53
CA ILE A 131 -5.80 7.16 4.51
C ILE A 131 -4.83 6.06 4.89
N VAL A 132 -5.23 5.20 5.83
CA VAL A 132 -4.52 3.96 6.14
C VAL A 132 -5.27 2.82 5.48
N ILE A 133 -4.55 1.99 4.73
CA ILE A 133 -5.04 0.70 4.26
C ILE A 133 -4.74 -0.33 5.36
N PRO A 134 -5.77 -0.87 6.05
CA PRO A 134 -5.56 -1.85 7.11
C PRO A 134 -4.91 -3.13 6.59
N SER A 135 -4.33 -3.93 7.50
CA SER A 135 -3.83 -5.27 7.16
C SER A 135 -4.89 -6.12 6.47
N ALA A 136 -4.46 -7.11 5.68
CA ALA A 136 -5.35 -8.04 5.01
C ALA A 136 -6.32 -8.74 5.99
N ALA A 137 -5.82 -9.09 7.17
CA ALA A 137 -6.62 -9.66 8.25
C ALA A 137 -7.72 -8.69 8.75
N CYS A 138 -7.37 -7.42 8.93
CA CYS A 138 -8.34 -6.39 9.35
C CYS A 138 -9.38 -6.13 8.26
N LEU A 139 -8.98 -6.06 7.00
CA LEU A 139 -9.90 -5.94 5.85
C LEU A 139 -10.88 -7.13 5.80
N MET A 140 -10.38 -8.36 5.92
CA MET A 140 -11.21 -9.58 5.93
C MET A 140 -12.18 -9.59 7.11
N LEU A 141 -11.71 -9.29 8.32
CA LEU A 141 -12.57 -9.24 9.50
C LEU A 141 -13.60 -8.12 9.41
N GLY A 142 -13.18 -6.91 9.03
CA GLY A 142 -14.05 -5.74 8.94
C GLY A 142 -15.17 -5.94 7.91
N THR A 143 -14.85 -6.46 6.73
CA THR A 143 -15.85 -6.79 5.70
C THR A 143 -16.78 -7.91 6.14
N THR A 144 -16.25 -8.98 6.76
CA THR A 144 -17.07 -10.09 7.26
C THR A 144 -18.02 -9.64 8.36
N LEU A 145 -17.53 -8.90 9.36
CA LEU A 145 -18.34 -8.39 10.47
C LEU A 145 -19.38 -7.38 9.99
N ALA A 146 -19.04 -6.53 9.01
CA ALA A 146 -19.98 -5.61 8.41
C ALA A 146 -21.12 -6.34 7.69
N ALA A 147 -20.81 -7.41 6.94
CA ALA A 147 -21.80 -8.21 6.24
C ALA A 147 -22.72 -9.00 7.20
N LEU A 148 -22.18 -9.52 8.30
CA LEU A 148 -22.96 -10.18 9.35
C LEU A 148 -23.87 -9.21 10.13
N GLY A 149 -23.53 -7.92 10.13
CA GLY A 149 -24.21 -6.92 10.92
C GLY A 149 -24.00 -7.12 12.43
N ARG A 150 -24.83 -6.45 13.24
CA ARG A 150 -24.67 -6.45 14.69
C ARG A 150 -25.29 -7.70 15.33
N LEU A 151 -24.51 -8.79 15.40
CA LEU A 151 -24.90 -10.05 16.05
C LEU A 151 -24.62 -10.09 17.56
N GLY A 152 -23.81 -9.16 18.08
CA GLY A 152 -23.41 -9.13 19.49
C GLY A 152 -22.65 -7.85 19.87
N LYS A 153 -22.13 -7.81 21.10
CA LYS A 153 -21.27 -6.71 21.60
C LYS A 153 -19.77 -6.98 21.40
N GLN A 154 -19.39 -8.23 21.18
CA GLN A 154 -18.02 -8.69 21.03
C GLN A 154 -17.97 -9.77 19.97
N ALA A 155 -16.84 -9.85 19.27
CA ALA A 155 -16.51 -10.93 18.36
C ALA A 155 -15.12 -11.46 18.73
N SER A 156 -14.92 -12.77 18.58
CA SER A 156 -13.61 -13.40 18.72
C SER A 156 -13.31 -14.14 17.42
N ALA A 157 -12.07 -14.03 16.95
CA ALA A 157 -11.61 -14.66 15.73
C ALA A 157 -10.18 -15.18 15.91
N THR A 158 -9.88 -16.31 15.29
CA THR A 158 -8.53 -16.85 15.14
C THR A 158 -8.15 -16.73 13.67
N ILE A 159 -7.01 -16.07 13.40
CA ILE A 159 -6.56 -15.78 12.04
C ILE A 159 -5.22 -16.48 11.82
N PHE A 160 -5.09 -17.16 10.68
CA PHE A 160 -3.83 -17.72 10.22
C PHE A 160 -3.26 -16.78 9.16
N LEU A 161 -2.22 -16.03 9.51
CA LEU A 161 -1.61 -15.06 8.60
C LEU A 161 -0.69 -15.78 7.59
N PRO A 162 -0.73 -15.42 6.30
CA PRO A 162 0.21 -15.94 5.32
C PRO A 162 1.61 -15.38 5.55
N ALA A 163 2.65 -16.13 5.17
CA ALA A 163 4.05 -15.69 5.30
C ALA A 163 4.35 -14.41 4.50
N SER A 164 3.59 -14.13 3.43
CA SER A 164 3.68 -12.89 2.65
C SER A 164 3.38 -11.63 3.47
N ASP A 165 2.69 -11.74 4.61
CA ASP A 165 2.43 -10.62 5.52
C ASP A 165 3.73 -10.09 6.15
N LEU A 166 4.77 -10.92 6.21
CA LEU A 166 6.14 -10.55 6.62
C LEU A 166 7.03 -10.13 5.43
N GLY A 167 6.45 -9.92 4.25
CA GLY A 167 7.16 -9.53 3.03
C GLY A 167 8.11 -10.60 2.50
N GLU A 168 9.17 -10.16 1.81
CA GLU A 168 10.15 -11.05 1.17
C GLU A 168 10.85 -11.98 2.17
N ALA A 169 11.18 -11.45 3.36
CA ALA A 169 11.83 -12.24 4.40
C ALA A 169 10.97 -13.43 4.85
N GLY A 170 9.66 -13.23 5.04
CA GLY A 170 8.74 -14.31 5.41
C GLY A 170 8.56 -15.35 4.30
N LEU A 171 8.49 -14.91 3.04
CA LEU A 171 8.43 -15.84 1.90
C LEU A 171 9.72 -16.67 1.78
N GLN A 172 10.87 -16.03 1.97
CA GLN A 172 12.17 -16.70 1.95
C GLN A 172 12.33 -17.70 3.10
N GLU A 173 11.89 -17.34 4.30
CA GLU A 173 11.86 -18.23 5.46
C GLU A 173 10.96 -19.45 5.21
N LEU A 174 9.71 -19.23 4.76
CA LEU A 174 8.77 -20.31 4.45
C LEU A 174 9.34 -21.27 3.39
N SER A 175 10.02 -20.73 2.37
CA SER A 175 10.68 -21.51 1.32
C SER A 175 11.80 -22.38 1.91
N GLN A 176 12.68 -21.80 2.73
CA GLN A 176 13.77 -22.52 3.38
C GLN A 176 13.26 -23.63 4.30
N GLN A 177 12.26 -23.35 5.14
CA GLN A 177 11.64 -24.33 6.02
C GLN A 177 10.99 -25.47 5.22
N SER A 178 10.32 -25.16 4.12
CA SER A 178 9.72 -26.18 3.24
C SER A 178 10.76 -27.10 2.62
N ILE A 179 11.89 -26.55 2.15
CA ILE A 179 13.02 -27.33 1.61
C ILE A 179 13.62 -28.23 2.69
N ALA A 180 13.86 -27.70 3.90
CA ALA A 180 14.41 -28.48 5.01
C ALA A 180 13.53 -29.69 5.37
N VAL A 181 12.21 -29.49 5.47
CA VAL A 181 11.25 -30.59 5.72
C VAL A 181 11.29 -31.64 4.61
N LEU A 182 11.34 -31.22 3.34
CA LEU A 182 11.43 -32.14 2.20
C LEU A 182 12.75 -32.91 2.17
N ASN A 183 13.82 -32.34 2.72
CA ASN A 183 15.12 -32.98 2.86
C ASN A 183 15.27 -33.79 4.16
N LEU A 184 14.22 -33.89 5.00
CA LEU A 184 14.25 -34.52 6.33
C LEU A 184 15.27 -33.88 7.29
N GLU A 185 15.60 -32.62 7.05
CA GLU A 185 16.45 -31.83 7.94
C GLU A 185 15.60 -31.26 9.09
N ALA A 186 16.21 -31.12 10.26
CA ALA A 186 15.54 -30.47 11.39
C ALA A 186 15.26 -29.00 11.04
N VAL A 187 14.01 -28.57 11.19
CA VAL A 187 13.66 -27.15 11.14
C VAL A 187 13.96 -26.58 12.52
N ASP A 188 15.02 -25.78 12.63
CA ASP A 188 15.29 -25.04 13.85
C ASP A 188 14.27 -23.90 13.97
N SER A 189 13.55 -23.91 15.10
CA SER A 189 12.50 -22.96 15.50
C SER A 189 13.04 -21.68 16.11
#